data_AF-B0WR35-F1
#
_entry.id   AF-B0WR35-F1
#
_cell.length_a   1.000
_cell.length_b   1.000
_cell.length_c   1.000
_cell.angle_alpha   90.00
_cell.angle_beta   90.00
_cell.angle_gamma   90.00
#
_symmetry.space_group_name_H-M   'P 1'
#
loop_
_entity.id
_entity.type
_entity.pdbx_description
1 polymer ?
#
loop_
_entity_poly.entity_id
_entity_poly.type
_entity_poly.pdbx_seq_one_letter_code
_entity_poly.pdbx_strand_id
1 'polypeptide(L)'
;MDCRGSFPIVKCTYCRTEFQQTSKGSTSAICKKCDQNVKQYGKPSACELCNIIAAFIGSKCQRCTNSELKYGPAKEERKDPETYRYPKVNVIEHGVRQ
;
A
#
# COMPACT_ATOMS: atom_id res chain seq x y z
N MET A 1 7.05 -37.27 18.10
CA MET A 1 6.86 -36.35 16.96
C MET A 1 6.54 -34.99 17.54
N ASP A 2 7.56 -34.15 17.67
CA ASP A 2 7.46 -32.85 18.30
C ASP A 2 6.66 -31.90 17.40
N CYS A 3 5.42 -31.59 17.77
CA CYS A 3 4.63 -30.49 17.21
C CYS A 3 5.26 -29.14 17.63
N ARG A 4 6.50 -28.88 17.24
CA ARG A 4 7.29 -27.70 17.62
C ARG A 4 6.87 -26.49 16.79
N GLY A 5 5.84 -25.81 17.28
CA GLY A 5 5.82 -24.36 17.23
C GLY A 5 5.48 -23.71 15.89
N SER A 6 4.56 -24.29 15.11
CA SER A 6 3.85 -23.47 14.13
C SER A 6 2.97 -22.50 14.90
N PHE A 7 3.41 -21.24 14.99
CA PHE A 7 2.59 -20.17 15.53
C PHE A 7 1.25 -20.14 14.78
N PRO A 8 0.13 -19.84 15.46
CA PRO A 8 -1.18 -19.86 14.82
C PRO A 8 -1.20 -18.85 13.65
N ILE A 9 -1.82 -19.27 12.55
CA ILE A 9 -2.18 -18.35 11.47
C ILE A 9 -3.40 -17.58 11.95
N VAL A 10 -3.28 -16.26 12.03
CA VAL A 10 -4.35 -15.37 12.45
C VAL A 10 -4.68 -14.38 11.35
N LYS A 11 -5.86 -13.77 11.43
CA LYS A 11 -6.31 -12.75 10.46
C LYS A 11 -6.07 -11.37 11.02
N CYS A 12 -5.51 -10.49 10.19
CA CYS A 12 -5.28 -9.10 10.57
C CYS A 12 -6.61 -8.37 10.83
N THR A 13 -6.78 -7.72 11.98
CA THR A 13 -7.97 -6.93 12.32
C THR A 13 -8.25 -5.83 11.29
N TYR A 14 -7.18 -5.22 10.75
CA TYR A 14 -7.28 -4.17 9.74
C TYR A 14 -7.43 -4.75 8.33
N CYS A 15 -6.40 -5.38 7.76
CA CYS A 15 -6.46 -5.79 6.34
C CYS A 15 -7.12 -7.16 6.08
N ARG A 16 -7.53 -7.88 7.15
CA ARG A 16 -8.09 -9.24 7.13
C ARG A 16 -7.21 -10.31 6.48
N THR A 17 -5.96 -9.96 6.14
CA THR A 17 -4.98 -10.89 5.58
C THR A 17 -4.55 -11.89 6.65
N GLU A 18 -4.45 -13.16 6.25
CA GLU A 18 -3.91 -14.23 7.06
C GLU A 18 -2.39 -14.09 7.16
N PHE A 19 -1.86 -14.15 8.38
CA PHE A 19 -0.44 -14.09 8.63
C PHE A 19 -0.08 -15.02 9.79
N GLN A 20 1.11 -15.60 9.72
CA GLN A 20 1.66 -16.37 10.83
C GLN A 20 2.17 -15.42 11.90
N GLN A 21 1.69 -15.58 13.14
CA GLN A 21 2.24 -14.80 14.25
C GLN A 21 3.72 -15.16 14.45
N THR A 22 4.53 -14.18 14.85
CA THR A 22 5.98 -14.42 15.08
C THR A 22 6.34 -14.46 16.55
N SER A 23 5.36 -14.27 17.45
CA SER A 23 5.60 -14.07 18.88
C SER A 23 4.51 -14.75 19.71
N LYS A 24 4.92 -15.66 20.60
CA LYS A 24 4.04 -16.32 21.57
C LYS A 24 3.67 -15.27 22.63
N GLY A 25 2.45 -14.74 22.57
CA GLY A 25 1.93 -13.77 23.54
C GLY A 25 1.49 -12.42 22.95
N SER A 26 1.71 -12.17 21.65
CA SER A 26 1.12 -11.01 21.00
C SER A 26 -0.36 -11.24 20.75
N THR A 27 -1.22 -10.68 21.61
CA THR A 27 -2.68 -10.61 21.40
C THR A 27 -3.08 -9.71 20.24
N SER A 28 -2.14 -8.93 19.71
CA SER A 28 -2.32 -8.11 18.53
C SER A 28 -2.52 -9.00 17.29
N ALA A 29 -3.78 -9.18 16.90
CA ALA A 29 -4.16 -9.72 15.60
C ALA A 29 -3.89 -8.69 14.48
N ILE A 30 -2.75 -8.00 14.50
CA ILE A 30 -2.38 -6.96 13.52
C ILE A 30 -1.11 -7.42 12.82
N CYS A 31 -1.13 -7.46 11.47
CA CYS A 31 0.05 -7.84 10.71
C CYS A 31 1.14 -6.75 10.80
N LYS A 32 2.42 -7.13 10.64
CA LYS A 32 3.57 -6.19 10.70
C LYS A 32 3.37 -4.94 9.83
N LYS A 33 2.78 -5.10 8.64
CA LYS A 33 2.52 -3.98 7.73
C LYS A 33 1.52 -2.99 8.34
N CYS A 34 0.41 -3.47 8.86
CA CYS A 34 -0.57 -2.60 9.49
C CYS A 34 -0.03 -1.99 10.80
N ASP A 35 0.75 -2.72 11.59
CA ASP A 35 1.40 -2.20 12.79
C ASP A 35 2.31 -1.00 12.48
N GLN A 36 3.16 -1.12 11.45
CA GLN A 36 4.01 -0.01 10.99
C GLN A 36 3.19 1.18 10.49
N ASN A 37 2.13 0.95 9.72
CA ASN A 37 1.26 2.02 9.23
C ASN A 37 0.53 2.73 10.38
N VAL A 38 0.07 2.00 11.41
CA VAL A 38 -0.53 2.63 12.59
C VAL A 38 0.49 3.48 13.34
N LYS A 39 1.73 3.00 13.48
CA LYS A 39 2.81 3.76 14.14
C LYS A 39 3.21 5.02 13.35
N GLN A 40 3.16 4.95 12.03
CA GLN A 40 3.58 6.04 11.15
C GLN A 40 2.46 7.08 10.90
N TYR A 41 1.24 6.62 10.63
CA TYR A 41 0.11 7.48 10.22
C TYR A 41 -0.96 7.62 11.31
N GLY A 42 -0.93 6.79 12.34
CA GLY A 42 -1.94 6.76 13.40
C GLY A 42 -3.13 5.87 13.08
N LYS A 43 -4.29 6.21 13.66
CA LYS A 43 -5.50 5.39 13.62
C LYS A 43 -6.09 5.39 12.20
N PRO A 44 -6.26 4.23 11.54
CA PRO A 44 -6.82 4.17 10.19
C PRO A 44 -8.30 4.56 10.17
N SER A 45 -8.74 5.03 9.01
CA SER A 45 -10.15 5.30 8.71
C SER A 45 -10.81 4.17 7.93
N ALA A 46 -12.14 4.24 7.78
CA ALA A 46 -12.93 3.30 6.97
C ALA A 46 -12.63 3.49 5.47
N CYS A 47 -12.39 2.39 4.78
CA CYS A 47 -12.23 2.38 3.33
C CYS A 47 -13.58 2.67 2.65
N GLU A 48 -13.66 3.65 1.76
CA GLU A 48 -14.89 3.98 1.02
C GLU A 48 -15.38 2.83 0.11
N LEU A 49 -14.48 1.95 -0.32
CA LEU A 49 -14.80 0.87 -1.28
C LEU A 49 -15.24 -0.43 -0.60
N CYS A 50 -14.58 -0.81 0.50
CA CYS A 50 -14.83 -2.09 1.17
C CYS A 50 -15.27 -1.94 2.63
N ASN A 51 -15.42 -0.71 3.13
CA ASN A 51 -15.81 -0.36 4.50
C ASN A 51 -14.91 -0.93 5.61
N ILE A 52 -13.72 -1.42 5.25
CA ILE A 52 -12.74 -1.94 6.22
C ILE A 52 -11.92 -0.77 6.79
N ILE A 53 -11.73 -0.76 8.12
CA ILE A 53 -10.93 0.24 8.83
C ILE A 53 -9.42 0.04 8.59
N ALA A 54 -8.97 0.23 7.35
CA ALA A 54 -7.58 0.01 6.93
C ALA A 54 -7.09 1.10 5.95
N ALA A 55 -7.79 2.24 5.90
CA ALA A 55 -7.34 3.43 5.19
C ALA A 55 -6.35 4.19 6.08
N PHE A 56 -5.06 3.86 5.95
CA PHE A 56 -3.99 4.55 6.69
C PHE A 56 -3.59 5.88 6.03
N ILE A 57 -3.78 5.99 4.71
CA ILE A 57 -3.45 7.17 3.92
C ILE A 57 -4.65 7.47 3.02
N GLY A 58 -5.29 8.62 3.22
CA GLY A 58 -6.50 9.02 2.50
C GLY A 58 -7.73 8.18 2.90
N SER A 59 -8.57 7.86 1.91
CA SER A 59 -9.91 7.27 2.11
C SER A 59 -10.02 5.80 1.69
N LYS A 60 -8.95 5.23 1.11
CA LYS A 60 -8.93 3.86 0.57
C LYS A 60 -7.91 3.00 1.30
N CYS A 61 -8.23 1.73 1.53
CA CYS A 61 -7.24 0.80 2.07
C CYS A 61 -6.23 0.40 1.00
N GLN A 62 -5.02 0.02 1.44
CA GLN A 62 -3.94 -0.41 0.54
C GLN A 62 -4.34 -1.54 -0.43
N ARG A 63 -5.26 -2.43 -0.04
CA ARG A 63 -5.76 -3.49 -0.94
C ARG A 63 -6.56 -2.90 -2.10
N CYS A 64 -7.46 -1.97 -1.81
CA CYS A 64 -8.26 -1.30 -2.83
C CYS A 64 -7.39 -0.42 -3.72
N THR A 65 -6.50 0.38 -3.15
CA THR A 65 -5.54 1.19 -3.91
C THR A 65 -4.67 0.32 -4.82
N ASN A 66 -4.13 -0.80 -4.32
CA ASN A 66 -3.32 -1.71 -5.13
C ASN A 66 -4.15 -2.43 -6.18
N SER A 67 -5.43 -2.71 -5.91
CA SER A 67 -6.34 -3.28 -6.91
C SER A 67 -6.59 -2.30 -8.05
N GLU A 68 -6.82 -1.03 -7.73
CA GLU A 68 -6.97 0.03 -8.74
C GLU A 68 -5.67 0.27 -9.52
N LEU A 69 -4.49 0.10 -8.93
CA LEU A 69 -3.22 0.24 -9.65
C LEU A 69 -2.90 -0.98 -10.52
N LYS A 70 -3.12 -2.19 -9.99
CA LYS A 70 -2.78 -3.45 -10.68
C LYS A 70 -3.76 -3.77 -11.81
N TYR A 71 -5.03 -3.51 -11.56
CA TYR A 71 -6.11 -3.69 -12.53
C TYR A 71 -6.57 -2.32 -13.04
N GLY A 72 -5.61 -1.42 -13.29
CA GLY A 72 -5.87 -0.06 -13.73
C GLY A 72 -7.03 0.03 -14.73
N PRO A 73 -7.77 1.16 -14.74
CA PRO A 73 -8.66 1.42 -15.86
C PRO A 73 -7.84 1.19 -17.12
N ALA A 74 -8.30 0.27 -17.95
CA ALA A 74 -7.63 -0.05 -19.19
C ALA A 74 -7.49 1.26 -19.97
N LYS A 75 -6.30 1.86 -19.93
CA LYS A 75 -5.94 3.06 -20.70
C LYS A 75 -6.94 4.23 -20.54
N GLU A 76 -6.91 4.95 -19.42
CA GLU A 76 -7.25 6.38 -19.45
C GLU A 76 -6.66 7.06 -18.20
N GLU A 77 -5.56 7.75 -18.43
CA GLU A 77 -5.22 9.04 -17.85
C GLU A 77 -5.87 9.39 -16.48
N ARG A 78 -5.16 9.11 -15.38
CA ARG A 78 -5.41 9.85 -14.15
C ARG A 78 -4.82 11.25 -14.30
N LYS A 79 -5.73 12.17 -14.57
CA LYS A 79 -5.69 13.62 -14.44
C LYS A 79 -4.93 14.07 -13.18
N ASP A 80 -3.63 14.35 -13.32
CA ASP A 80 -2.89 15.33 -12.50
C ASP A 80 -1.75 15.91 -13.36
N PRO A 81 -1.97 17.02 -14.07
CA PRO A 81 -1.04 17.51 -15.12
C PRO A 81 0.19 18.30 -14.63
N GLU A 82 0.53 18.37 -13.33
CA GLU A 82 1.53 19.38 -12.87
C GLU A 82 2.89 18.87 -12.39
N THR A 83 3.12 17.56 -12.21
CA THR A 83 4.37 17.09 -11.56
C THR A 83 5.39 16.35 -12.45
N TYR A 84 5.08 16.04 -13.71
CA TYR A 84 6.09 15.49 -14.65
C TYR A 84 6.88 16.62 -15.35
N ARG A 85 7.42 17.55 -14.57
CA ARG A 85 8.47 18.46 -15.06
C ARG A 85 9.80 17.72 -14.93
N TYR A 86 10.11 16.84 -15.88
CA TYR A 86 11.51 16.39 -16.06
C TYR A 86 12.38 17.63 -16.37
N PRO A 87 13.62 17.69 -15.84
CA PRO A 87 14.46 18.87 -15.94
C PRO A 87 14.68 19.25 -17.41
N LYS A 88 14.56 20.54 -17.73
CA LYS A 88 14.98 21.11 -19.01
C LYS A 88 16.49 20.84 -19.15
N VAL A 89 16.86 19.74 -19.80
CA VAL A 89 18.25 19.52 -20.20
C VAL A 89 18.50 20.47 -21.38
N ASN A 90 19.27 21.52 -21.13
CA ASN A 90 19.80 22.38 -22.18
C ASN A 90 20.69 21.53 -23.07
N VAL A 91 20.26 21.26 -24.31
CA VAL A 91 21.17 20.82 -25.36
C VAL A 91 21.45 22.01 -26.27
N ILE A 92 22.62 22.56 -26.01
CA ILE A 92 23.38 23.54 -26.77
C ILE A 92 23.61 23.07 -28.22
N GLU A 93 23.36 24.01 -29.14
CA GLU A 93 23.93 24.21 -30.49
C GLU A 93 24.83 23.11 -31.06
N HIS A 94 24.57 22.65 -32.27
CA HIS A 94 25.56 22.53 -33.36
C HIS A 94 24.83 22.14 -34.66
N GLY A 95 24.78 23.08 -35.60
CA GLY A 95 24.09 22.93 -36.87
C GLY A 95 24.86 22.11 -37.91
N VAL A 96 24.12 21.64 -38.92
CA VAL A 96 24.59 21.46 -40.29
C VAL A 96 23.42 21.80 -41.22
N ARG A 97 23.60 22.85 -42.03
CA ARG A 97 22.75 23.20 -43.17
C ARG A 97 23.14 22.31 -44.36
N GLN A 98 22.11 21.91 -45.12
CA GLN A 98 22.10 21.46 -46.54
C GLN A 98 23.19 20.51 -47.02
#